data_AF-A0A1Q3M6Z5-F1
#
_entry.id   AF-A0A1Q3M6Z5-F1
#
_cell.length_a   1.000
_cell.length_b   1.000
_cell.length_c   1.000
_cell.angle_alpha   90.00
_cell.angle_beta   90.00
_cell.angle_gamma   90.00
#
_symmetry.space_group_name_H-M   'P 1'
#
loop_
_entity.id
_entity.type
_entity.pdbx_description
1 polymer ?
#
loop_
_entity_poly.entity_id
_entity_poly.type
_entity_poly.pdbx_seq_one_letter_code
_entity_poly.pdbx_strand_id
1 'polypeptide(L)'
;MKSKELKQLFSRQRKLMKAALVINEKLSEIQQEINSLMLRQINSSAPKTSSDKDLMTEKEVCNWIGKSKATLYRMRTYHNFPHSKIPGQKAIIYSRKDIEAYIKANQANRNL
;
A
#
# COMPACT_ATOMS: atom_id res chain seq x y z
N MET A 1 -26.85 -60.33 -17.35
CA MET A 1 -26.21 -59.30 -18.20
C MET A 1 -26.10 -57.92 -17.53
N LYS A 2 -27.20 -57.29 -17.08
CA LYS A 2 -27.24 -55.91 -16.58
C LYS A 2 -26.28 -55.55 -15.43
N SER A 3 -25.92 -56.51 -14.56
CA SER A 3 -25.04 -56.26 -13.40
C SER A 3 -23.59 -55.91 -13.77
N LYS A 4 -23.05 -56.47 -14.87
CA LYS A 4 -21.66 -56.23 -15.29
C LYS A 4 -21.50 -54.85 -15.94
N GLU A 5 -22.48 -54.46 -16.76
CA GLU A 5 -22.56 -53.13 -17.36
C GLU A 5 -22.69 -52.03 -16.29
N LEU A 6 -23.54 -52.24 -15.29
CA LEU A 6 -23.70 -51.30 -14.18
C LEU A 6 -22.39 -51.10 -13.39
N LYS A 7 -21.65 -52.19 -13.12
CA LYS A 7 -20.33 -52.12 -12.46
C LYS A 7 -19.31 -51.35 -13.30
N GLN A 8 -19.31 -51.52 -14.63
CA GLN A 8 -18.46 -50.75 -15.53
C GLN A 8 -18.81 -49.26 -15.52
N LEU A 9 -20.10 -48.91 -15.51
CA LEU A 9 -20.56 -47.52 -15.42
C LEU A 9 -20.09 -46.86 -14.12
N PHE A 10 -20.26 -47.51 -12.96
CA PHE A 10 -19.76 -46.98 -11.69
C PHE A 10 -18.23 -46.86 -11.64
N SER A 11 -17.50 -47.77 -12.28
CA SER A 11 -16.04 -47.66 -12.40
C SER A 11 -15.63 -46.47 -13.25
N ARG A 12 -16.35 -46.21 -14.35
CA ARG A 12 -16.09 -45.07 -15.24
C ARG A 12 -16.43 -43.74 -14.55
N GLN A 13 -17.57 -43.68 -13.87
CA GLN A 13 -17.97 -42.52 -13.06
C GLN A 13 -16.91 -42.17 -12.02
N ARG A 14 -16.41 -43.17 -11.26
CA ARG A 14 -15.35 -42.95 -10.26
C ARG A 14 -14.05 -42.42 -10.87
N LYS A 15 -13.63 -42.92 -12.03
CA LYS A 15 -12.45 -42.38 -12.74
C LYS A 15 -12.65 -40.93 -13.14
N LEU A 16 -13.82 -40.59 -13.69
CA LEU A 16 -14.15 -39.23 -14.10
C LEU A 16 -14.20 -38.28 -12.89
N MET A 17 -14.77 -38.70 -11.76
CA MET A 17 -14.78 -37.90 -10.53
C MET A 17 -13.37 -37.60 -10.02
N LYS A 18 -12.46 -38.59 -10.05
CA LYS A 18 -11.05 -38.37 -9.68
C LYS A 18 -10.37 -37.38 -10.61
N ALA A 19 -10.61 -37.48 -11.90
CA ALA A 19 -10.06 -36.52 -12.87
C ALA A 19 -10.61 -35.10 -12.64
N ALA A 20 -11.91 -34.98 -12.36
CA ALA A 20 -12.54 -33.69 -12.06
C ALA A 20 -11.95 -33.04 -10.79
N LEU A 21 -11.62 -33.84 -9.77
CA LEU A 21 -10.98 -33.34 -8.56
C LEU A 21 -9.61 -32.70 -8.87
N VAL A 22 -8.77 -33.38 -9.64
CA VAL A 22 -7.44 -32.85 -10.05
C VAL A 22 -7.58 -31.58 -10.88
N ILE A 23 -8.60 -31.51 -11.75
CA ILE A 23 -8.88 -30.29 -12.54
C ILE A 23 -9.27 -29.13 -11.60
N ASN A 24 -10.11 -29.38 -10.60
CA ASN A 24 -10.51 -28.36 -9.63
C ASN A 24 -9.34 -27.85 -8.79
N GLU A 25 -8.41 -28.72 -8.40
CA GLU A 25 -7.17 -28.32 -7.70
C GLU A 25 -6.37 -27.34 -8.57
N LYS A 26 -6.14 -27.67 -9.84
CA LYS A 26 -5.44 -26.78 -10.79
C LYS A 26 -6.16 -25.46 -11.02
N LEU A 27 -7.50 -25.47 -11.10
CA LEU A 27 -8.28 -24.24 -11.22
C LEU A 27 -8.16 -23.37 -9.97
N SER A 28 -8.06 -23.99 -8.78
CA SER A 28 -7.84 -23.27 -7.53
C SER A 28 -6.46 -22.59 -7.49
N GLU A 29 -5.41 -23.27 -7.95
CA GLU A 29 -4.06 -22.69 -8.07
C GLU A 29 -4.07 -21.46 -8.98
N ILE A 30 -4.69 -21.57 -10.16
CA ILE A 30 -4.83 -20.44 -11.10
C ILE A 30 -5.60 -19.28 -10.47
N GLN A 31 -6.66 -19.56 -9.71
CA GLN A 31 -7.43 -18.52 -9.01
C GLN A 31 -6.58 -17.81 -7.94
N GLN A 32 -5.68 -18.51 -7.26
CA GLN A 32 -4.75 -17.90 -6.31
C GLN A 32 -3.76 -16.98 -7.01
N GLU A 33 -3.24 -17.36 -8.19
CA GLU A 33 -2.38 -16.50 -9.00
C GLU A 33 -3.09 -15.23 -9.47
N ILE A 34 -4.33 -15.36 -9.97
CA ILE A 34 -5.19 -14.21 -10.34
C ILE A 34 -5.35 -13.27 -9.14
N ASN A 35 -5.69 -13.82 -7.97
CA ASN A 35 -5.87 -13.01 -6.76
C ASN A 35 -4.57 -12.28 -6.37
N SER A 36 -3.42 -12.94 -6.49
CA SER A 36 -2.11 -12.33 -6.22
C SER A 36 -1.83 -11.14 -7.15
N LEU A 37 -2.08 -11.31 -8.45
CA LEU A 37 -1.89 -10.27 -9.45
C LEU A 37 -2.85 -9.10 -9.25
N MET A 38 -4.12 -9.37 -8.96
CA MET A 38 -5.13 -8.36 -8.65
C MET A 38 -4.74 -7.54 -7.41
N LEU A 39 -4.29 -8.20 -6.33
CA LEU A 39 -3.82 -7.52 -5.12
C LEU A 39 -2.58 -6.66 -5.40
N ARG A 40 -1.63 -7.14 -6.22
CA ARG A 40 -0.48 -6.33 -6.65
C ARG A 40 -0.93 -5.12 -7.46
N GLN A 41 -1.90 -5.27 -8.36
CA GLN A 41 -2.45 -4.17 -9.14
C GLN A 41 -3.10 -3.12 -8.24
N ILE A 42 -3.93 -3.54 -7.28
CA ILE A 42 -4.55 -2.68 -6.28
C ILE A 42 -3.49 -1.96 -5.43
N ASN A 43 -2.44 -2.66 -5.01
CA ASN A 43 -1.35 -2.06 -4.24
C ASN A 43 -0.46 -1.13 -5.10
N SER A 44 -0.41 -1.35 -6.41
CA SER A 44 0.30 -0.48 -7.35
C SER A 44 -0.51 0.74 -7.80
N SER A 45 -1.84 0.70 -7.63
CA SER A 45 -2.79 1.79 -7.88
C SER A 45 -3.21 2.55 -6.62
N ALA A 46 -2.99 1.97 -5.42
CA ALA A 46 -2.79 2.75 -4.21
C ALA A 46 -1.73 3.81 -4.54
N PRO A 47 -1.93 5.09 -4.20
CA PRO A 47 -1.09 6.16 -4.70
C PRO A 47 0.36 5.81 -4.36
N LYS A 48 1.12 5.41 -5.39
CA LYS A 48 2.57 5.51 -5.39
C LYS A 48 2.82 6.89 -4.84
N THR A 49 3.64 7.00 -3.80
CA THR A 49 4.15 8.26 -3.31
C THR A 49 4.84 8.94 -4.50
N SER A 50 4.05 9.66 -5.28
CA SER A 50 4.46 10.41 -6.43
C SER A 50 5.43 11.41 -5.87
N SER A 51 6.68 11.29 -6.28
CA SER A 51 7.80 12.16 -5.94
C SER A 51 7.63 13.59 -6.45
N ASP A 52 6.39 14.09 -6.52
CA ASP A 52 6.01 15.37 -7.11
C ASP A 52 4.81 16.03 -6.41
N LYS A 53 4.33 15.45 -5.29
CA LYS A 53 3.44 16.21 -4.40
C LYS A 53 4.31 17.07 -3.51
N ASP A 54 4.34 18.36 -3.80
CA ASP A 54 4.96 19.36 -2.91
C ASP A 54 4.31 19.33 -1.51
N LEU A 55 3.07 18.86 -1.41
CA LEU A 55 2.35 18.75 -0.14
C LEU A 55 2.57 17.39 0.54
N MET A 56 3.01 17.43 1.79
CA MET A 56 3.31 16.30 2.66
C MET A 56 2.43 16.32 3.92
N THR A 57 2.10 15.13 4.40
CA THR A 57 1.46 14.89 5.69
C THR A 57 2.47 14.90 6.84
N GLU A 58 1.98 15.01 8.08
CA GLU A 58 2.83 14.92 9.28
C GLU A 58 3.73 13.68 9.30
N LYS A 59 3.18 12.52 8.91
CA LYS A 59 3.91 11.24 8.87
C LYS A 59 5.01 11.27 7.83
N GLU A 60 4.73 11.80 6.65
CA GLU A 60 5.71 11.91 5.56
C GLU A 60 6.84 12.85 5.94
N VAL A 61 6.54 14.01 6.55
CA VAL A 61 7.56 14.94 7.02
C VAL A 61 8.44 14.28 8.08
N CYS A 62 7.85 13.66 9.10
CA CYS A 62 8.60 12.97 10.17
C CYS A 62 9.58 11.94 9.61
N ASN A 63 9.12 11.11 8.66
CA ASN A 63 9.95 10.11 8.00
C ASN A 63 11.08 10.76 7.18
N TRP A 64 10.77 11.85 6.49
CA TRP A 64 11.73 12.53 5.61
C TRP A 64 12.83 13.26 6.37
N ILE A 65 12.50 14.00 7.44
CA ILE A 65 13.48 14.73 8.26
C ILE A 65 14.08 13.88 9.39
N GLY A 66 13.63 12.64 9.55
CA GLY A 66 14.08 11.72 10.60
C GLY A 66 13.76 12.20 12.02
N LYS A 67 12.59 12.81 12.24
CA LYS A 67 12.15 13.33 13.56
C LYS A 67 10.84 12.70 14.01
N SER A 68 10.67 12.61 15.33
CA SER A 68 9.41 12.16 15.92
C SER A 68 8.31 13.21 15.79
N LYS A 69 7.04 12.77 15.84
CA LYS A 69 5.88 13.66 15.82
C LYS A 69 5.91 14.71 16.93
N ALA A 70 6.33 14.32 18.14
CA ALA A 70 6.46 15.24 19.26
C ALA A 70 7.50 16.35 18.97
N THR A 71 8.59 15.99 18.29
CA THR A 71 9.60 16.96 17.86
C THR A 71 9.04 17.90 16.80
N LEU A 72 8.36 17.37 15.78
CA LEU A 72 7.73 18.16 14.73
C LEU A 72 6.67 19.13 15.30
N TYR A 73 5.90 18.69 16.30
CA TYR A 73 4.97 19.55 17.03
C TYR A 73 5.72 20.72 17.71
N ARG A 74 6.78 20.45 18.45
CA ARG A 74 7.60 21.51 19.09
C ARG A 74 8.20 22.46 18.06
N MET A 75 8.68 21.95 16.92
CA MET A 75 9.21 22.76 15.82
C MET A 75 8.16 23.74 15.28
N ARG A 76 6.91 23.30 15.10
CA ARG A 76 5.81 24.18 14.70
C ARG A 76 5.46 25.22 15.75
N THR A 77 5.39 24.80 17.02
CA THR A 77 4.93 25.67 18.12
C THR A 77 5.96 26.72 18.51
N TYR A 78 7.25 26.35 18.53
CA TYR A 78 8.30 27.19 19.11
C TYR A 78 9.32 27.72 18.09
N HIS A 79 9.44 27.08 16.93
CA HIS A 79 10.48 27.39 15.94
C HIS A 79 9.90 27.82 14.59
N ASN A 80 8.62 28.18 14.54
CA ASN A 80 7.92 28.62 13.33
C ASN A 80 8.14 27.70 12.12
N PHE A 81 8.18 26.38 12.37
CA PHE A 81 8.37 25.41 11.30
C PHE A 81 7.24 25.52 10.26
N PRO A 82 7.56 25.55 8.95
CA PRO A 82 6.57 25.81 7.90
C PRO A 82 5.43 24.80 7.92
N HIS A 83 4.19 25.30 7.94
CA HIS A 83 3.00 24.48 7.88
C HIS A 83 1.79 25.30 7.43
N SER A 84 0.79 24.64 6.86
CA SER A 84 -0.48 25.25 6.46
C SER A 84 -1.64 24.49 7.08
N LYS A 85 -2.68 25.22 7.47
CA LYS A 85 -3.97 24.66 7.88
C LYS A 85 -4.98 24.93 6.78
N ILE A 86 -5.65 23.89 6.30
CA ILE A 86 -6.79 24.06 5.39
C ILE A 86 -8.02 24.43 6.24
N PRO A 87 -8.72 25.55 5.96
CA PRO A 87 -9.95 25.90 6.64
C PRO A 87 -10.97 24.75 6.59
N GLY A 88 -11.56 24.40 7.74
CA GLY A 88 -12.51 23.29 7.84
C GLY A 88 -11.90 21.90 8.01
N GLN A 89 -10.57 21.74 7.93
CA GLN A 89 -9.89 20.48 8.22
C GLN A 89 -9.04 20.56 9.49
N LYS A 90 -9.07 19.49 10.29
CA LYS A 90 -8.16 19.33 11.45
C LYS A 90 -6.73 19.03 11.03
N ALA A 91 -6.53 18.54 9.80
CA ALA A 91 -5.24 18.13 9.30
C ALA A 91 -4.34 19.35 8.98
N ILE A 92 -3.06 19.19 9.30
CA ILE A 92 -2.00 20.13 8.96
C ILE A 92 -1.25 19.55 7.76
N ILE A 93 -0.95 20.41 6.79
CA ILE A 93 -0.22 20.07 5.58
C ILE A 93 1.09 20.85 5.56
N TYR A 94 2.10 20.26 4.94
CA TYR A 94 3.45 20.79 4.87
C TYR A 94 3.88 20.89 3.40
N SER A 95 4.37 22.04 2.96
CA SER A 95 5.06 22.13 1.66
C SER A 95 6.51 21.69 1.82
N ARG A 96 6.97 20.81 0.94
CA ARG A 96 8.36 20.38 0.86
C ARG A 96 9.25 21.57 0.55
N LYS A 97 8.89 22.39 -0.43
CA LYS A 97 9.64 23.59 -0.82
C LYS A 97 9.86 24.53 0.37
N ASP A 98 8.83 24.77 1.17
CA ASP A 98 8.95 25.66 2.34
C ASP A 98 9.85 25.06 3.43
N ILE A 99 9.75 23.75 3.66
CA ILE A 99 10.63 23.05 4.61
C ILE A 99 12.09 23.12 4.14
N GLU A 100 12.36 22.89 2.85
CA GLU A 100 13.73 22.99 2.30
C GLU A 100 14.29 24.40 2.47
N ALA A 101 13.50 25.44 2.18
CA ALA A 101 13.90 26.83 2.37
C ALA A 101 14.21 27.13 3.85
N TYR A 102 13.34 26.67 4.76
CA TYR A 102 13.55 26.81 6.20
C TYR A 102 14.83 26.13 6.67
N ILE A 103 15.08 24.88 6.23
CA ILE A 103 16.28 24.14 6.62
C ILE A 103 17.54 24.84 6.10
N LYS A 104 17.54 25.28 4.83
CA LYS A 104 18.66 26.03 4.24
C LYS A 104 18.96 27.31 5.01
N ALA A 105 17.95 28.10 5.36
CA ALA A 105 18.10 29.32 6.14
C ALA A 105 18.70 29.04 7.53
N ASN A 106 18.22 28.00 8.22
CA ASN A 106 18.73 27.63 9.55
C ASN A 106 20.11 26.98 9.53
N GLN A 107 20.52 26.36 8.43
CA GLN A 107 21.89 25.87 8.24
C GLN A 107 22.86 27.02 7.98
N ALA A 108 22.47 28.02 7.18
CA ALA A 108 23.27 29.21 6.94
C ALA A 108 23.54 30.00 8.23
N ASN A 109 22.54 30.11 9.11
CA ASN A 109 22.64 30.82 10.39
C ASN A 109 23.44 30.06 11.47
N ARG A 110 23.80 28.80 11.26
CA ARG A 110 24.64 28.00 12.18
C ARG A 110 26.13 28.06 11.87
N ASN A 111 26.50 28.61 10.71
CA ASN A 111 27.88 28.69 10.22
C ASN A 111 28.45 30.13 10.29
N LEU A 112 27.80 31.00 11.07
CA LEU A 112 28.27 32.34 11.47
C LEU A 112 28.44 32.34 12.99
#